data_AF-A0A0M4FWQ5-F1
#
_entry.id   AF-A0A0M4FWQ5-F1
#
_cell.length_a   1.000
_cell.length_b   1.000
_cell.length_c   1.000
_cell.angle_alpha   90.00
_cell.angle_beta   90.00
_cell.angle_gamma   90.00
#
_symmetry.space_group_name_H-M   'P 1'
#
loop_
_entity.id
_entity.type
_entity.pdbx_description
1 polymer ?
#
loop_
_entity_poly.entity_id
_entity_poly.type
_entity_poly.pdbx_seq_one_letter_code
_entity_poly.pdbx_strand_id
1 'polypeptide(L)'
;MNPSRKRNITQLQNDYKEQMELKQQHYKRRRRGLYRRLTAFGILVLLAAVLIASSIYSQSSALNANEAKKEKLARELKEIKGKKADLKEEIINLHDEDYVLDLARKDYYLSKDNETIFKIDEENK
;
A
#
# COMPACT_ATOMS: atom_id res chain seq x y z
N MET A 1 71.30 52.66 17.84
CA MET A 1 70.29 51.92 17.05
C MET A 1 69.03 52.76 16.92
N ASN A 2 68.52 52.91 15.69
CA ASN A 2 67.50 53.89 15.31
C ASN A 2 66.08 53.27 15.40
N PRO A 3 65.07 53.90 16.04
CA PRO A 3 63.71 53.36 16.08
C PRO A 3 62.98 53.61 14.74
N SER A 4 62.48 52.54 14.13
CA SER A 4 61.75 52.54 12.86
C SER A 4 60.54 53.49 12.88
N ARG A 5 60.63 54.58 12.11
CA ARG A 5 59.58 55.58 11.88
C ARG A 5 58.36 54.92 11.19
N LYS A 6 57.25 54.74 11.92
CA LYS A 6 55.96 54.35 11.31
C LYS A 6 55.52 55.46 10.35
N ARG A 7 55.37 55.12 9.07
CA ARG A 7 54.81 56.03 8.06
C ARG A 7 53.29 56.05 8.23
N ASN A 8 52.73 57.21 8.55
CA ASN A 8 51.28 57.43 8.54
C ASN A 8 50.85 57.59 7.07
N ILE A 9 50.43 56.48 6.46
CA ILE A 9 49.87 56.49 5.10
C ILE A 9 48.37 56.79 5.25
N THR A 10 47.96 58.01 4.93
CA THR A 10 46.56 58.38 4.84
C THR A 10 45.91 57.56 3.73
N GLN A 11 44.86 56.81 4.04
CA GLN A 11 44.10 56.09 3.03
C GLN A 11 43.53 57.12 2.04
N LEU A 12 43.80 56.94 0.75
CA LEU A 12 43.21 57.77 -0.31
C LEU A 12 41.68 57.65 -0.20
N GLN A 13 41.02 58.70 0.29
CA GLN A 13 39.57 58.84 0.22
C GLN A 13 39.22 58.82 -1.26
N ASN A 14 38.60 57.72 -1.67
CA ASN A 14 38.38 57.42 -3.06
C ASN A 14 36.90 57.13 -3.22
N ASP A 15 36.16 58.09 -3.78
CA ASP A 15 34.72 57.99 -4.07
C ASP A 15 34.39 56.70 -4.81
N TYR A 16 35.32 56.19 -5.62
CA TYR A 16 35.18 54.90 -6.30
C TYR A 16 35.06 53.71 -5.34
N LYS A 17 35.84 53.68 -4.26
CA LYS A 17 35.77 52.63 -3.23
C LYS A 17 34.44 52.70 -2.49
N GLU A 18 34.00 53.89 -2.13
CA GLU A 18 32.72 54.10 -1.45
C GLU A 18 31.54 53.67 -2.34
N GLN A 19 31.56 54.03 -3.62
CA GLN A 19 30.55 53.56 -4.60
C GLN A 19 30.57 52.04 -4.80
N MET A 20 31.74 51.41 -4.80
CA MET A 20 31.88 49.94 -4.87
C MET A 20 31.32 49.25 -3.62
N GLU A 21 31.59 49.79 -2.43
CA GLU A 21 31.08 49.26 -1.17
C GLU A 21 29.55 49.38 -1.09
N LEU A 22 29.00 50.53 -1.48
CA LEU A 22 27.55 50.73 -1.56
C LEU A 22 26.91 49.72 -2.51
N LYS A 23 27.45 49.53 -3.72
CA LYS A 23 26.97 48.51 -4.67
C LYS A 23 27.00 47.11 -4.04
N GLN A 24 28.12 46.71 -3.41
CA GLN A 24 28.21 45.41 -2.73
C GLN A 24 27.19 45.26 -1.60
N GLN A 25 26.94 46.31 -0.82
CA GLN A 25 25.92 46.30 0.23
C GLN A 25 24.51 46.16 -0.36
N HIS A 26 24.19 46.82 -1.47
CA HIS A 26 22.92 46.66 -2.18
C HIS A 26 22.74 45.23 -2.71
N TYR A 27 23.77 44.62 -3.32
CA TYR A 27 23.73 43.22 -3.75
C TYR A 27 23.53 42.26 -2.56
N LYS A 28 24.23 42.47 -1.44
CA LYS A 28 24.07 41.67 -0.22
C LYS A 28 22.66 41.81 0.37
N ARG A 29 22.09 43.02 0.41
CA ARG A 29 20.70 43.26 0.87
C ARG A 29 19.68 42.56 -0.02
N ARG A 30 19.83 42.62 -1.35
CA ARG A 30 18.97 41.89 -2.30
C ARG A 30 19.07 40.37 -2.11
N ARG A 31 20.29 39.83 -1.97
CA ARG A 31 20.51 38.38 -1.76
C ARG A 31 19.91 37.90 -0.44
N ARG A 32 19.99 38.67 0.66
CA ARG A 32 19.37 38.30 1.95
C ARG A 32 17.86 38.10 1.83
N GLY A 33 17.18 38.97 1.07
CA GLY A 33 15.74 38.82 0.81
C GLY A 33 15.42 37.56 0.01
N LEU A 34 16.23 37.27 -1.01
CA LEU A 34 16.08 36.06 -1.82
C LEU A 34 16.30 34.79 -0.99
N TYR A 35 17.37 34.71 -0.19
CA TYR A 35 17.62 33.56 0.68
C TYR A 35 16.54 33.38 1.74
N ARG A 36 16.00 34.47 2.34
CA ARG A 36 14.87 34.36 3.27
C ARG A 36 13.63 33.75 2.63
N ARG A 37 13.32 34.13 1.39
CA ARG A 37 12.20 33.55 0.62
C ARG A 37 12.46 32.08 0.30
N LEU A 38 13.66 31.74 -0.15
CA LEU A 38 14.08 30.36 -0.44
C LEU A 38 14.07 29.46 0.79
N THR A 39 14.52 29.95 1.95
CA THR A 39 14.47 29.18 3.19
C THR A 39 13.05 28.93 3.65
N ALA A 40 12.14 29.91 3.52
CA ALA A 40 10.73 29.73 3.84
C ALA A 40 10.08 28.66 2.93
N PHE A 41 10.34 28.73 1.61
CA PHE A 41 9.90 27.69 0.68
C PHE A 41 10.53 26.33 0.97
N GLY A 42 11.82 26.28 1.31
CA GLY A 42 12.52 25.05 1.64
C GLY A 42 11.95 24.36 2.88
N ILE A 43 11.61 25.12 3.92
CA ILE A 43 10.91 24.60 5.11
C ILE A 43 9.55 24.01 4.72
N LEU A 44 8.79 24.72 3.89
CA LEU A 44 7.47 24.28 3.43
C LEU A 44 7.56 22.97 2.63
N VAL A 45 8.53 22.86 1.73
CA VAL A 45 8.80 21.64 0.95
C VAL A 45 9.25 20.50 1.87
N LEU A 46 10.10 20.76 2.86
CA LEU A 46 10.52 19.75 3.83
C LEU A 46 9.35 19.22 4.65
N LEU A 47 8.47 20.11 5.12
CA LEU A 47 7.25 19.71 5.84
C LEU A 47 6.34 18.85 4.95
N ALA A 48 6.13 19.26 3.70
CA ALA A 48 5.36 18.47 2.74
C ALA A 48 5.99 17.09 2.47
N ALA A 49 7.32 17.04 2.33
CA ALA A 49 8.05 15.79 2.11
C ALA A 49 7.92 14.83 3.31
N VAL A 50 7.98 15.33 4.54
CA VAL A 50 7.75 14.53 5.75
C VAL A 50 6.34 13.97 5.77
N LEU A 51 5.32 14.78 5.49
CA LEU A 51 3.93 14.33 5.44
C LEU A 51 3.70 13.25 4.37
N ILE A 52 4.27 13.43 3.18
CA ILE A 52 4.18 12.46 2.08
C ILE A 52 4.89 11.16 2.47
N ALA A 53 6.11 11.23 3.02
CA ALA A 53 6.87 10.06 3.45
C ALA A 53 6.12 9.27 4.54
N SER A 54 5.54 9.95 5.53
CA SER A 54 4.71 9.32 6.56
C SER A 54 3.44 8.69 5.98
N SER A 55 2.78 9.35 5.02
CA SER A 55 1.60 8.80 4.35
C SER A 55 1.94 7.52 3.58
N ILE A 56 3.03 7.51 2.82
CA ILE A 56 3.50 6.33 2.08
C ILE A 56 3.82 5.18 3.03
N TYR A 57 4.52 5.45 4.14
CA TYR A 57 4.85 4.43 5.13
C TYR A 57 3.59 3.81 5.76
N SER A 58 2.58 4.63 6.09
CA SER A 58 1.30 4.15 6.62
C SER A 58 0.46 3.36 5.61
N GLN A 59 0.59 3.66 4.31
CA GLN A 59 -0.15 2.97 3.26
C GLN A 59 0.40 1.58 2.95
N SER A 60 1.70 1.35 3.17
CA SER A 60 2.31 0.04 2.88
C SER A 60 1.73 -1.09 3.74
N SER A 61 1.42 -0.84 5.01
CA SER A 61 0.79 -1.85 5.88
C SER A 61 -0.66 -2.12 5.48
N ALA A 62 -1.39 -1.07 5.08
CA ALA A 62 -2.76 -1.18 4.57
C ALA A 62 -2.83 -1.92 3.23
N LEU A 63 -1.86 -1.72 2.34
CA LEU A 63 -1.78 -2.41 1.05
C LEU A 63 -1.59 -3.92 1.22
N ASN A 64 -0.63 -4.35 2.05
CA ASN A 64 -0.39 -5.77 2.32
C ASN A 64 -1.62 -6.44 2.98
N ALA A 65 -2.25 -5.75 3.93
CA ALA A 65 -3.46 -6.25 4.57
C ALA A 65 -4.64 -6.37 3.58
N ASN A 66 -4.74 -5.45 2.62
CA ASN A 66 -5.77 -5.50 1.57
C ASN A 66 -5.50 -6.62 0.55
N GLU A 67 -4.25 -6.91 0.23
CA GLU A 67 -3.88 -8.00 -0.68
C GLU A 67 -4.19 -9.37 -0.07
N ALA A 68 -3.80 -9.60 1.20
CA ALA A 68 -4.16 -10.83 1.92
C ALA A 68 -5.68 -11.01 2.05
N LYS A 69 -6.43 -9.92 2.29
CA LYS A 69 -7.91 -9.96 2.29
C LYS A 69 -8.44 -10.32 0.91
N LYS A 70 -7.94 -9.71 -0.16
CA LYS A 70 -8.35 -10.03 -1.54
C LYS A 70 -8.14 -11.50 -1.87
N GLU A 71 -6.99 -12.07 -1.53
CA GLU A 71 -6.73 -13.49 -1.75
C GLU A 71 -7.69 -14.38 -0.96
N LYS A 72 -7.92 -14.07 0.31
CA LYS A 72 -8.86 -14.83 1.16
C LYS A 72 -10.27 -14.80 0.58
N LEU A 73 -10.78 -13.61 0.23
CA LEU A 73 -12.09 -13.47 -0.40
C LEU A 73 -12.16 -14.19 -1.75
N ALA A 74 -11.10 -14.17 -2.57
CA ALA A 74 -11.07 -14.89 -3.84
C ALA A 74 -11.15 -16.41 -3.66
N ARG A 75 -10.47 -16.96 -2.64
CA ARG A 75 -10.56 -18.38 -2.29
C ARG A 75 -11.96 -18.75 -1.82
N GLU A 76 -12.54 -17.97 -0.92
CA GLU A 76 -13.89 -18.18 -0.40
C GLU A 76 -14.94 -18.13 -1.51
N LEU A 77 -14.81 -17.18 -2.44
CA LEU A 77 -15.68 -17.06 -3.61
C LEU A 77 -15.57 -18.29 -4.52
N LYS A 78 -14.35 -18.82 -4.72
CA LYS A 78 -14.13 -20.05 -5.50
C LYS A 78 -14.78 -21.26 -4.83
N GLU A 79 -14.63 -21.40 -3.52
CA GLU A 79 -15.23 -22.49 -2.75
C GLU A 79 -16.76 -22.45 -2.79
N ILE A 80 -17.37 -21.28 -2.56
CA ILE A 80 -18.82 -21.10 -2.62
C ILE A 80 -19.35 -21.38 -4.04
N LYS A 81 -18.62 -20.96 -5.08
CA LYS A 81 -19.00 -21.27 -6.47
C LYS A 81 -18.93 -22.77 -6.78
N GLY A 82 -17.92 -23.47 -6.27
CA GLY A 82 -17.83 -24.94 -6.39
C GLY A 82 -19.02 -25.61 -5.73
N LYS A 83 -19.25 -25.33 -4.44
CA LYS A 83 -20.40 -25.84 -3.68
C LYS A 83 -21.73 -25.57 -4.39
N LYS A 84 -21.90 -24.37 -4.97
CA LYS A 84 -23.10 -24.02 -5.72
C LYS A 84 -23.26 -24.84 -7.00
N ALA A 85 -22.17 -25.17 -7.69
CA ALA A 85 -22.22 -26.01 -8.89
C ALA A 85 -22.61 -27.45 -8.51
N ASP A 86 -21.96 -28.01 -7.48
CA ASP A 86 -22.23 -29.36 -6.97
C ASP A 86 -23.69 -29.49 -6.52
N LEU A 87 -24.18 -28.54 -5.72
CA LEU A 87 -25.59 -28.51 -5.29
C LEU A 87 -26.56 -28.37 -6.46
N LYS A 88 -26.18 -27.65 -7.52
CA LYS A 88 -27.04 -27.50 -8.70
C LYS A 88 -27.12 -28.80 -9.49
N GLU A 89 -26.02 -29.53 -9.59
CA GLU A 89 -25.99 -30.87 -10.18
C GLU A 89 -26.81 -31.85 -9.35
N GLU A 90 -26.68 -31.82 -8.03
CA GLU A 90 -27.49 -32.63 -7.12
C GLU A 90 -28.99 -32.34 -7.26
N ILE A 91 -29.38 -31.07 -7.39
CA ILE A 91 -30.78 -30.70 -7.66
C ILE A 91 -31.29 -31.29 -8.99
N ILE A 92 -30.44 -31.30 -10.04
CA ILE A 92 -30.81 -31.89 -11.33
C ILE A 92 -30.97 -33.41 -11.18
N ASN A 93 -30.02 -34.07 -10.52
CA ASN A 93 -30.06 -35.51 -10.29
C ASN A 93 -31.27 -35.89 -9.44
N LEU A 94 -31.59 -35.14 -8.40
CA LEU A 94 -32.79 -35.34 -7.56
C LEU A 94 -34.12 -35.12 -8.31
N HIS A 95 -34.09 -34.48 -9.48
CA HIS A 95 -35.28 -34.33 -10.34
C HIS A 95 -35.52 -35.56 -11.23
N ASP A 96 -34.55 -36.47 -11.31
CA ASP A 96 -34.64 -37.72 -12.05
C ASP A 96 -35.16 -38.84 -11.12
N GLU A 97 -36.29 -39.47 -11.49
CA GLU A 97 -36.90 -40.54 -10.70
C GLU A 97 -35.97 -41.74 -10.53
N ASP A 98 -35.14 -42.07 -11.53
CA ASP A 98 -34.24 -43.22 -11.48
C ASP A 98 -33.12 -42.99 -10.44
N TYR A 99 -32.59 -41.77 -10.38
CA TYR A 99 -31.58 -41.38 -9.40
C TYR A 99 -32.13 -41.40 -7.96
N VAL A 100 -33.36 -40.92 -7.76
CA VAL A 100 -34.04 -40.96 -6.46
C VAL A 100 -34.31 -42.39 -5.99
N LEU A 101 -34.68 -43.29 -6.91
CA LEU A 101 -34.88 -44.71 -6.62
C LEU A 101 -33.57 -45.40 -6.21
N ASP A 102 -32.47 -45.11 -6.88
CA ASP A 102 -31.15 -45.63 -6.53
C ASP A 102 -30.63 -45.09 -5.20
N LEU A 103 -30.89 -43.80 -4.90
CA LEU A 103 -30.61 -43.23 -3.58
C LEU A 103 -31.44 -43.92 -2.49
N ALA A 104 -32.73 -44.15 -2.74
CA ALA A 104 -33.62 -44.84 -1.79
C ALA A 104 -33.19 -46.31 -1.55
N ARG A 105 -32.70 -47.01 -2.59
CA ARG A 105 -32.13 -48.35 -2.47
C ARG A 105 -30.85 -48.35 -1.63
N LYS A 106 -29.95 -47.41 -1.90
CA LYS A 106 -28.62 -47.34 -1.27
C LYS A 106 -28.68 -46.87 0.19
N ASP A 107 -29.39 -45.78 0.45
CA ASP A 107 -29.33 -45.10 1.75
C ASP A 107 -30.52 -45.47 2.65
N TYR A 108 -31.65 -45.91 2.07
CA TYR A 108 -32.88 -46.23 2.80
C TYR A 108 -33.31 -47.69 2.65
N TYR A 109 -32.53 -48.54 1.96
CA TYR A 109 -32.82 -49.96 1.76
C TYR A 109 -34.21 -50.22 1.17
N LEU A 110 -34.68 -49.36 0.27
CA LEU A 110 -35.95 -49.55 -0.43
C LEU A 110 -35.81 -50.61 -1.53
N SER A 111 -36.72 -51.57 -1.63
CA SER A 111 -36.75 -52.56 -2.73
C SER A 111 -38.13 -52.64 -3.38
N LYS A 112 -38.20 -53.01 -4.66
CA LYS A 112 -39.45 -53.27 -5.38
C LYS A 112 -40.00 -54.66 -5.03
N ASP A 113 -41.28 -54.89 -5.37
CA ASP A 113 -41.90 -56.21 -5.24
C ASP A 113 -41.09 -57.26 -6.02
N ASN A 114 -40.64 -58.31 -5.32
CA ASN A 114 -39.71 -59.37 -5.77
C ASN A 114 -38.19 -59.07 -5.73
N GLU A 115 -37.74 -58.01 -5.07
CA GLU A 115 -36.30 -57.78 -4.78
C GLU A 115 -35.94 -58.23 -3.34
N THR A 116 -34.79 -58.90 -3.14
CA THR A 116 -34.29 -59.34 -1.82
C THR A 116 -33.13 -58.46 -1.38
N ILE A 117 -33.27 -57.79 -0.23
CA ILE A 117 -32.23 -56.92 0.34
C ILE A 117 -31.22 -57.74 1.14
N PHE A 118 -29.95 -57.67 0.76
CA PHE A 118 -28.85 -58.24 1.55
C PHE A 118 -28.15 -57.14 2.34
N LYS A 119 -28.28 -57.16 3.68
CA LYS A 119 -27.45 -56.34 4.56
C LYS A 119 -26.10 -57.02 4.73
N ILE A 120 -25.06 -56.38 4.25
CA ILE A 120 -23.69 -56.80 4.50
C ILE A 120 -23.30 -56.08 5.80
N ASP A 121 -23.19 -56.82 6.90
CA ASP A 121 -22.61 -56.26 8.12
C ASP A 121 -21.15 -55.95 7.83
N GLU A 122 -20.77 -54.67 7.85
CA GLU A 122 -19.37 -54.24 7.76
C GLU A 122 -18.65 -54.57 9.08
N GLU A 123 -18.59 -55.84 9.44
CA GLU A 123 -17.69 -56.35 10.46
C GLU A 123 -16.51 -56.98 9.72
N ASN A 124 -15.55 -56.13 9.34
CA ASN A 124 -14.10 -56.38 9.31
C ASN A 124 -13.39 -55.27 8.49
N LYS A 125 -13.05 -54.18 9.17
CA LYS A 125 -11.73 -53.56 9.03
C LYS A 125 -11.34 -52.77 10.27
#